data_AF-Q17P29-F1
#
_entry.id   AF-Q17P29-F1
#
_cell.length_a   1.000
_cell.length_b   1.000
_cell.length_c   1.000
_cell.angle_alpha   90.00
_cell.angle_beta   90.00
_cell.angle_gamma   90.00
#
_symmetry.space_group_name_H-M   'P 1'
#
loop_
_entity.id
_entity.type
_entity.pdbx_description
1 polymer ?
#
loop_
_entity_poly.entity_id
_entity_poly.type
_entity_poly.pdbx_seq_one_letter_code
_entity_poly.pdbx_strand_id
1 'polypeptide(L)'
;MDIGELLSFKPEQTPKRPSDFEEDDEDSSEPRPVATAEPPPKVRRDNAESSNVRANPQAYKRHDPSSTEEQEFMENLFNSLCSALMATENRDKFLKGEGLQLMNLMLREKKLSRNGSLKVLDHAMSGPDGRDNCNKFVDILGLRTIFPLFMKTPKRNKKRLLSTDEHEEHVVSIVASMLRNCKGGQRQRMLTKFTENDFEKVERLMELHFKYLDKVEIVDREIDQQVSAGEIDEDEDAIYVKRLSGGLFTLQLIDYIILEVSSTDVVKQRILQILNLRNASMKTIRHVMREYAGNLGDAGDSDWREQEQAYIIQLVDRF
;
A
#
# COMPACT_ATOMS: atom_id res chain seq x y z
N MET A 1 -35.58 16.22 -4.53
CA MET A 1 -35.16 15.05 -5.32
C MET A 1 -35.09 13.90 -4.33
N ASP A 2 -36.02 12.96 -4.45
CA ASP A 2 -36.35 11.98 -3.43
C ASP A 2 -35.41 10.76 -3.51
N ILE A 3 -34.99 10.25 -2.35
CA ILE A 3 -34.00 9.16 -2.20
C ILE A 3 -34.53 7.82 -2.76
N GLY A 4 -35.84 7.71 -2.95
CA GLY A 4 -36.50 6.55 -3.55
C GLY A 4 -36.19 6.33 -5.04
N GLU A 5 -35.92 7.38 -5.83
CA GLU A 5 -35.65 7.24 -7.27
C GLU A 5 -34.21 6.78 -7.59
N LEU A 6 -33.27 6.96 -6.66
CA LEU A 6 -31.89 6.51 -6.82
C LEU A 6 -31.70 4.99 -6.62
N LEU A 7 -32.67 4.33 -5.98
CA LEU A 7 -32.60 2.89 -5.69
C LEU A 7 -33.30 2.00 -6.73
N SER A 8 -34.02 2.60 -7.68
CA SER A 8 -34.68 1.91 -8.80
C SER A 8 -33.88 1.88 -10.10
N PHE A 9 -32.66 2.43 -10.12
CA PHE A 9 -31.84 2.51 -11.33
C PHE A 9 -31.19 1.16 -11.67
N LYS A 10 -31.69 0.50 -12.71
CA LYS A 10 -31.05 -0.66 -13.34
C LYS A 10 -30.28 -0.17 -14.58
N PRO A 11 -28.95 -0.40 -14.68
CA PRO A 11 -28.20 0.01 -15.87
C PRO A 11 -28.56 -0.88 -17.07
N GLU A 12 -28.78 -0.24 -18.22
CA GLU A 12 -29.01 -0.91 -19.51
C GLU A 12 -27.77 -1.73 -19.93
N GLN A 13 -28.02 -2.93 -20.49
CA GLN A 13 -26.97 -3.78 -21.04
C GLN A 13 -26.43 -3.17 -22.34
N THR A 14 -25.12 -2.91 -22.40
CA THR A 14 -24.46 -2.50 -23.63
C THR A 14 -24.45 -3.65 -24.65
N PRO A 15 -24.83 -3.40 -25.91
CA PRO A 15 -24.86 -4.44 -26.94
C PRO A 15 -23.46 -4.94 -27.31
N LYS A 16 -23.34 -6.27 -27.47
CA LYS A 16 -22.14 -6.97 -27.92
C LYS A 16 -21.72 -6.49 -29.31
N ARG A 17 -20.44 -6.14 -29.47
CA ARG A 17 -19.81 -5.78 -30.74
C ARG A 17 -19.69 -7.02 -31.63
N PRO A 18 -20.17 -7.02 -32.89
CA PRO A 18 -19.88 -8.09 -33.84
C PRO A 18 -18.44 -7.96 -34.34
N SER A 19 -17.79 -9.11 -34.49
CA SER A 19 -16.54 -9.30 -35.21
C SER A 19 -16.84 -9.47 -36.69
N ASP A 20 -16.24 -8.68 -37.57
CA ASP A 20 -16.08 -9.05 -38.97
C ASP A 20 -14.74 -8.52 -39.50
N PHE A 21 -13.96 -9.47 -40.03
CA PHE A 21 -12.86 -9.27 -40.94
C PHE A 21 -13.42 -9.14 -42.37
N GLU A 22 -12.59 -8.55 -43.24
CA GLU A 22 -12.50 -8.68 -44.72
C GLU A 22 -12.54 -7.36 -45.51
N GLU A 23 -11.75 -7.42 -46.57
CA GLU A 23 -11.05 -6.41 -47.37
C GLU A 23 -11.86 -5.85 -48.56
N ASP A 24 -11.27 -4.78 -49.14
CA ASP A 24 -11.22 -4.36 -50.55
C ASP A 24 -12.30 -3.47 -51.22
N ASP A 25 -11.77 -2.33 -51.70
CA ASP A 25 -11.87 -1.64 -53.00
C ASP A 25 -13.23 -1.38 -53.69
N GLU A 26 -13.56 -0.10 -53.94
CA GLU A 26 -13.48 0.53 -55.28
C GLU A 26 -14.08 1.96 -55.32
N ASP A 27 -13.51 2.73 -56.25
CA ASP A 27 -13.70 4.14 -56.59
C ASP A 27 -15.06 4.46 -57.23
N SER A 28 -15.66 5.61 -56.89
CA SER A 28 -16.45 6.39 -57.86
C SER A 28 -16.81 7.78 -57.33
N SER A 29 -16.61 8.74 -58.21
CA SER A 29 -16.76 10.18 -58.06
C SER A 29 -18.13 10.66 -58.54
N GLU A 30 -18.71 11.70 -57.92
CA GLU A 30 -19.44 12.82 -58.56
C GLU A 30 -20.01 13.85 -57.51
N PRO A 31 -20.40 15.09 -57.90
CA PRO A 31 -20.06 16.33 -57.17
C PRO A 31 -21.17 16.99 -56.32
N ARG A 32 -20.74 18.00 -55.53
CA ARG A 32 -21.51 18.82 -54.56
C ARG A 32 -22.55 19.77 -55.18
N PRO A 33 -23.48 20.29 -54.34
CA PRO A 33 -23.58 21.75 -54.22
C PRO A 33 -23.71 22.33 -52.79
N VAL A 34 -22.91 23.38 -52.55
CA VAL A 34 -23.14 24.68 -51.87
C VAL A 34 -23.85 24.78 -50.49
N ALA A 35 -23.01 25.07 -49.48
CA ALA A 35 -23.08 26.08 -48.40
C ALA A 35 -24.41 26.46 -47.70
N THR A 36 -24.41 26.25 -46.38
CA THR A 36 -24.97 27.17 -45.38
C THR A 36 -23.99 27.32 -44.21
N ALA A 37 -23.74 28.56 -43.82
CA ALA A 37 -22.69 28.99 -42.89
C ALA A 37 -22.98 28.62 -41.43
N GLU A 38 -21.97 28.09 -40.72
CA GLU A 38 -21.95 28.01 -39.26
C GLU A 38 -21.44 29.33 -38.64
N PRO A 39 -22.04 29.82 -37.54
CA PRO A 39 -21.60 31.04 -36.86
C PRO A 39 -20.34 30.81 -36.01
N PRO A 40 -19.54 31.86 -35.73
CA PRO A 40 -18.24 31.72 -35.06
C PRO A 40 -18.39 31.35 -33.57
N PRO A 41 -17.39 30.66 -32.99
CA PRO A 41 -17.43 30.28 -31.58
C PRO A 41 -17.36 31.52 -30.67
N LYS A 42 -18.33 31.64 -29.77
CA LYS A 42 -18.37 32.67 -28.73
C LYS A 42 -17.21 32.49 -27.77
N VAL A 43 -16.28 33.43 -27.78
CA VAL A 43 -15.30 33.68 -26.72
C VAL A 43 -16.06 33.91 -25.40
N ARG A 44 -15.96 32.97 -24.46
CA ARG A 44 -16.48 33.14 -23.10
C ARG A 44 -15.31 33.40 -22.15
N ARG A 45 -15.19 34.69 -21.86
CA ARG A 45 -14.58 35.39 -20.72
C ARG A 45 -14.00 34.48 -19.64
N ASP A 46 -12.70 34.67 -19.42
CA ASP A 46 -12.00 34.37 -18.19
C ASP A 46 -12.73 35.01 -17.00
N ASN A 47 -13.35 34.17 -16.16
CA ASN A 47 -13.60 34.53 -14.77
C ASN A 47 -12.43 33.99 -13.97
N ALA A 48 -11.44 34.86 -13.75
CA ALA A 48 -10.48 34.71 -12.69
C ALA A 48 -11.21 34.82 -11.34
N GLU A 49 -11.72 33.69 -10.84
CA GLU A 49 -12.07 33.59 -9.43
C GLU A 49 -10.80 33.34 -8.63
N SER A 50 -10.47 34.36 -7.85
CA SER A 50 -9.30 34.46 -7.00
C SER A 50 -9.26 33.33 -5.97
N SER A 51 -8.16 32.59 -5.99
CA SER A 51 -7.38 32.20 -4.80
C SER A 51 -8.18 31.86 -3.55
N ASN A 52 -8.75 30.66 -3.55
CA ASN A 52 -8.88 29.89 -2.31
C ASN A 52 -8.80 28.41 -2.67
N VAL A 53 -7.59 27.98 -3.05
CA VAL A 53 -7.27 26.56 -3.19
C VAL A 53 -7.29 25.97 -1.78
N ARG A 54 -8.48 25.59 -1.32
CA ARG A 54 -8.61 24.60 -0.26
C ARG A 54 -7.99 23.32 -0.84
N ALA A 55 -6.73 23.09 -0.49
CA ALA A 55 -5.99 21.87 -0.73
C ALA A 55 -6.86 20.67 -0.32
N ASN A 56 -7.58 20.09 -1.27
CA ASN A 56 -8.54 19.04 -1.00
C ASN A 56 -8.24 17.82 -1.90
N PRO A 57 -7.61 16.77 -1.32
CA PRO A 57 -7.39 15.51 -2.02
C PRO A 57 -8.68 14.93 -2.65
N GLN A 58 -9.88 15.30 -2.15
CA GLN A 58 -11.15 14.83 -2.71
C GLN A 58 -11.36 15.13 -4.20
N ALA A 59 -10.66 16.12 -4.77
CA ALA A 59 -10.75 16.41 -6.20
C ALA A 59 -10.32 15.19 -7.07
N TYR A 60 -9.34 14.43 -6.59
CA TYR A 60 -8.75 13.28 -7.29
C TYR A 60 -9.38 11.93 -6.91
N LYS A 61 -10.57 11.96 -6.30
CA LYS A 61 -11.28 10.73 -5.88
C LYS A 61 -11.71 9.86 -7.07
N ARG A 62 -12.08 10.47 -8.20
CA ARG A 62 -12.67 9.79 -9.37
C ARG A 62 -12.00 10.17 -10.70
N HIS A 63 -11.14 11.18 -10.70
CA HIS A 63 -10.50 11.71 -11.90
C HIS A 63 -8.98 11.70 -11.71
N ASP A 64 -8.27 11.30 -12.77
CA ASP A 64 -6.82 11.45 -12.84
C ASP A 64 -6.49 12.92 -13.16
N PRO A 65 -5.35 13.45 -12.68
CA PRO A 65 -4.83 14.74 -13.12
C PRO A 65 -4.76 14.87 -14.65
N SER A 66 -5.13 16.04 -15.14
CA SER A 66 -5.22 16.36 -16.57
C SER A 66 -3.87 16.76 -17.16
N SER A 67 -2.97 17.31 -16.33
CA SER A 67 -1.64 17.75 -16.71
C SER A 67 -0.57 17.22 -15.75
N THR A 68 0.70 17.26 -16.17
CA THR A 68 1.84 16.92 -15.32
C THR A 68 1.94 17.85 -14.10
N GLU A 69 1.66 19.14 -14.28
CA GLU A 69 1.63 20.12 -13.18
C GLU A 69 0.54 19.79 -12.15
N GLU A 70 -0.65 19.39 -12.61
CA GLU A 70 -1.73 18.96 -11.72
C GLU A 70 -1.38 17.66 -10.99
N GLN A 71 -0.64 16.75 -11.65
CA GLN A 71 -0.15 15.54 -11.03
C GLN A 71 0.88 15.84 -9.92
N GLU A 72 1.84 16.72 -10.19
CA GLU A 72 2.82 17.17 -9.21
C GLU A 72 2.14 17.88 -8.03
N PHE A 73 1.14 18.74 -8.31
CA PHE A 73 0.34 19.36 -7.27
C PHE A 73 -0.37 18.33 -6.39
N MET A 74 -1.02 17.32 -6.98
CA MET A 74 -1.65 16.22 -6.25
C MET A 74 -0.65 15.48 -5.36
N GLU A 75 0.56 15.18 -5.87
CA GLU A 75 1.61 14.52 -5.09
C GLU A 75 2.09 15.36 -3.92
N ASN A 76 2.29 16.67 -4.14
CA ASN A 76 2.66 17.62 -3.09
C ASN A 76 1.58 17.71 -1.99
N LEU A 77 0.30 17.57 -2.36
CA LEU A 77 -0.79 17.48 -1.38
C LEU A 77 -0.70 16.22 -0.52
N PHE A 78 -0.46 15.06 -1.14
CA PHE A 78 -0.27 13.81 -0.40
C PHE A 78 0.96 13.86 0.51
N ASN A 79 2.08 14.41 0.02
CA ASN A 79 3.30 14.57 0.83
C ASN A 79 3.06 15.50 2.01
N SER A 80 2.38 16.64 1.79
CA SER A 80 2.00 17.57 2.87
C SER A 80 1.11 16.89 3.92
N LEU A 81 0.19 16.03 3.48
CA LEU A 81 -0.67 15.26 4.37
C LEU A 81 0.11 14.19 5.16
N CYS A 82 1.06 13.49 4.54
CA CYS A 82 1.96 12.56 5.23
C CYS A 82 2.78 13.29 6.30
N SER A 83 3.37 14.44 5.97
CA SER A 83 4.12 15.27 6.93
C SER A 83 3.23 15.73 8.08
N ALA A 84 1.99 16.14 7.80
CA ALA A 84 1.04 16.53 8.85
C ALA A 84 0.70 15.36 9.78
N LEU A 85 0.61 14.12 9.28
CA LEU A 85 0.31 12.92 10.05
C LEU A 85 1.48 12.42 10.92
N MET A 86 2.68 12.99 10.76
CA MET A 86 3.81 12.75 11.67
C MET A 86 3.55 13.39 13.05
N ALA A 87 2.77 14.47 13.11
CA ALA A 87 2.25 14.99 14.38
C ALA A 87 1.05 14.15 14.83
N THR A 88 1.17 13.46 15.96
CA THR A 88 0.21 12.45 16.41
C THR A 88 -1.19 13.02 16.64
N GLU A 89 -1.31 14.30 17.00
CA GLU A 89 -2.59 15.00 17.21
C GLU A 89 -3.40 15.14 15.92
N ASN A 90 -2.73 15.12 14.76
CA ASN A 90 -3.41 15.21 13.47
C ASN A 90 -4.04 13.88 13.06
N ARG A 91 -3.68 12.76 13.69
CA ARG A 91 -4.29 11.44 13.41
C ARG A 91 -5.75 11.39 13.84
N ASP A 92 -6.09 11.96 14.99
CA ASP A 92 -7.48 12.10 15.45
C ASP A 92 -8.28 13.07 14.57
N LYS A 93 -7.68 14.18 14.12
CA LYS A 93 -8.32 15.09 13.17
C LYS A 93 -8.58 14.42 11.83
N PHE A 94 -7.62 13.63 11.33
CA PHE A 94 -7.76 12.85 10.11
C PHE A 94 -8.87 11.81 10.21
N LEU A 95 -8.98 11.13 11.37
CA LEU A 95 -10.05 10.19 11.68
C LEU A 95 -11.43 10.87 11.66
N LYS A 96 -11.57 11.99 12.38
CA LYS A 96 -12.81 12.78 12.45
C LYS A 96 -13.20 13.38 11.10
N GLY A 97 -12.22 13.74 10.27
CA GLY A 97 -12.40 14.29 8.93
C GLY A 97 -12.70 13.25 7.85
N GLU A 98 -13.00 12.00 8.21
CA GLU A 98 -13.25 10.89 7.27
C GLU A 98 -12.09 10.60 6.32
N GLY A 99 -10.86 10.91 6.72
CA GLY A 99 -9.68 10.72 5.89
C GLY A 99 -9.49 9.25 5.48
N LEU A 100 -9.75 8.31 6.39
CA LEU A 100 -9.67 6.87 6.11
C LEU A 100 -10.69 6.43 5.05
N GLN A 101 -11.91 6.95 5.11
CA GLN A 101 -12.96 6.65 4.13
C GLN A 101 -12.54 7.14 2.74
N LEU A 102 -11.98 8.36 2.67
CA LEU A 102 -11.49 8.92 1.42
C LEU A 102 -10.33 8.12 0.83
N MET A 103 -9.32 7.78 1.64
CA MET A 103 -8.18 6.99 1.18
C MET A 103 -8.61 5.58 0.74
N ASN A 104 -9.50 4.94 1.50
CA ASN A 104 -10.06 3.63 1.14
C ASN A 104 -10.85 3.69 -0.19
N LEU A 105 -11.60 4.77 -0.43
CA LEU A 105 -12.27 5.00 -1.71
C LEU A 105 -11.25 5.13 -2.86
N MET A 106 -10.23 5.96 -2.70
CA MET A 106 -9.19 6.19 -3.73
C MET A 106 -8.42 4.91 -4.09
N LEU A 107 -8.11 4.06 -3.10
CA LEU A 107 -7.49 2.76 -3.36
C LEU A 107 -8.37 1.86 -4.26
N ARG A 108 -9.70 1.92 -4.09
CA ARG A 108 -10.67 1.12 -4.85
C ARG A 108 -10.88 1.62 -6.28
N GLU A 109 -10.82 2.94 -6.51
CA GLU A 109 -11.04 3.59 -7.82
C GLU A 109 -9.91 3.35 -8.83
N LYS A 110 -8.77 2.84 -8.37
CA LYS A 110 -7.62 2.42 -9.20
C LYS A 110 -6.99 3.53 -10.05
N LYS A 111 -7.09 4.78 -9.58
CA LYS A 111 -6.56 6.00 -10.20
C LYS A 111 -5.13 6.32 -9.74
N LEU A 112 -4.51 7.35 -10.31
CA LEU A 112 -3.16 7.81 -9.92
C LEU A 112 -3.08 8.17 -8.42
N SER A 113 -4.17 8.68 -7.86
CA SER A 113 -4.32 8.99 -6.43
C SER A 113 -4.13 7.79 -5.50
N ARG A 114 -4.28 6.55 -6.00
CA ARG A 114 -4.04 5.31 -5.23
C ARG A 114 -2.68 5.32 -4.53
N ASN A 115 -1.63 5.76 -5.23
CA ASN A 115 -0.27 5.70 -4.72
C ASN A 115 -0.11 6.63 -3.50
N GLY A 116 -0.61 7.87 -3.62
CA GLY A 116 -0.64 8.82 -2.51
C GLY A 116 -1.53 8.33 -1.36
N SER A 117 -2.69 7.72 -1.65
CA SER A 117 -3.56 7.17 -0.62
C SER A 117 -2.94 6.04 0.17
N LEU A 118 -2.15 5.19 -0.49
CA LEU A 118 -1.44 4.10 0.17
C LEU A 118 -0.39 4.66 1.15
N LYS A 119 0.39 5.67 0.72
CA LYS A 119 1.33 6.38 1.59
C LYS A 119 0.65 7.01 2.80
N VAL A 120 -0.45 7.75 2.59
CA VAL A 120 -1.18 8.41 3.67
C VAL A 120 -1.71 7.40 4.69
N LEU A 121 -2.24 6.27 4.22
CA LEU A 121 -2.73 5.20 5.10
C LEU A 121 -1.63 4.60 5.96
N ASP A 122 -0.44 4.39 5.38
CA ASP A 122 0.74 3.92 6.09
C ASP A 122 1.11 4.87 7.24
N HIS A 123 1.24 6.17 6.96
CA HIS A 123 1.54 7.19 7.98
C HIS A 123 0.44 7.33 9.05
N ALA A 124 -0.83 7.22 8.66
CA ALA A 124 -1.97 7.38 9.56
C ALA A 124 -2.12 6.21 10.56
N MET A 125 -1.69 5.01 10.16
CA MET A 125 -1.86 3.78 10.94
C MET A 125 -0.59 3.32 11.67
N SER A 126 0.57 3.89 11.34
CA SER A 126 1.87 3.55 11.93
C SER A 126 1.97 3.88 13.42
N GLY A 127 2.59 3.00 14.19
CA GLY A 127 2.88 3.22 15.62
C GLY A 127 1.64 3.19 16.54
N PRO A 128 1.81 3.43 17.85
CA PRO A 128 0.75 3.26 18.84
C PRO A 128 -0.41 4.26 18.65
N ASP A 129 -0.12 5.50 18.26
CA ASP A 129 -1.15 6.52 18.03
C ASP A 129 -1.97 6.28 16.75
N GLY A 130 -1.58 5.28 15.94
CA GLY A 130 -2.35 4.81 14.79
C GLY A 130 -3.49 3.87 15.17
N ARG A 131 -3.67 3.54 16.46
CA ARG A 131 -4.59 2.49 16.92
C ARG A 131 -6.05 2.71 16.51
N ASP A 132 -6.58 3.90 16.73
CA ASP A 132 -7.97 4.19 16.39
C ASP A 132 -8.18 4.21 14.87
N ASN A 133 -7.15 4.63 14.12
CA ASN A 133 -7.16 4.57 12.66
C ASN A 133 -7.17 3.12 12.16
N CYS A 134 -6.35 2.23 12.72
CA CYS A 134 -6.36 0.80 12.39
C CYS A 134 -7.75 0.19 12.63
N ASN A 135 -8.33 0.39 13.82
CA ASN A 135 -9.65 -0.17 14.15
C ASN A 135 -10.73 0.37 13.21
N LYS A 136 -10.76 1.69 12.97
CA LYS A 136 -11.71 2.31 12.05
C LYS A 136 -11.54 1.79 10.63
N PHE A 137 -10.31 1.61 10.15
CA PHE A 137 -10.04 1.10 8.80
C PHE A 137 -10.64 -0.30 8.60
N VAL A 138 -10.55 -1.18 9.60
CA VAL A 138 -11.23 -2.48 9.59
C VAL A 138 -12.76 -2.32 9.54
N ASP A 139 -13.32 -1.38 10.32
CA ASP A 139 -14.76 -1.14 10.39
C ASP A 139 -15.36 -0.61 9.09
N ILE A 140 -14.61 0.21 8.34
CA ILE A 140 -15.01 0.73 7.02
C ILE A 140 -14.70 -0.23 5.87
N LEU A 141 -14.57 -1.53 6.16
CA LEU A 141 -14.29 -2.61 5.21
C LEU A 141 -12.93 -2.48 4.49
N GLY A 142 -11.95 -1.82 5.09
CA GLY A 142 -10.60 -1.63 4.53
C GLY A 142 -9.89 -2.94 4.20
N LEU A 143 -10.22 -4.04 4.90
CA LEU A 143 -9.67 -5.38 4.61
C LEU A 143 -10.01 -5.88 3.21
N ARG A 144 -11.17 -5.50 2.66
CA ARG A 144 -11.57 -5.84 1.28
C ARG A 144 -10.78 -5.06 0.24
N THR A 145 -10.08 -4.00 0.65
CA THR A 145 -9.27 -3.14 -0.23
C THR A 145 -7.79 -3.48 -0.14
N ILE A 146 -7.25 -3.65 1.07
CA ILE A 146 -5.81 -3.85 1.28
C ILE A 146 -5.33 -5.27 0.91
N PHE A 147 -6.09 -6.32 1.20
CA PHE A 147 -5.66 -7.69 0.90
C PHE A 147 -5.57 -8.02 -0.60
N PRO A 148 -6.44 -7.48 -1.48
CA PRO A 148 -6.19 -7.56 -2.93
C PRO A 148 -4.85 -6.93 -3.36
N LEU A 149 -4.43 -5.82 -2.71
CA LEU A 149 -3.14 -5.18 -2.97
C LEU A 149 -1.97 -6.02 -2.41
N PHE A 150 -2.16 -6.67 -1.27
CA PHE A 150 -1.19 -7.61 -0.69
C PHE A 150 -0.95 -8.83 -1.59
N MET A 151 -2.02 -9.38 -2.17
CA MET A 151 -1.93 -10.52 -3.08
C MET A 151 -1.32 -10.17 -4.44
N LYS A 152 -1.63 -8.98 -4.98
CA LYS A 152 -1.14 -8.57 -6.30
C LYS A 152 -0.74 -7.11 -6.32
N THR A 153 0.54 -6.90 -6.55
CA THR A 153 1.07 -5.59 -6.91
C THR A 153 0.54 -5.18 -8.28
N PRO A 154 -0.14 -4.02 -8.43
CA PRO A 154 -0.70 -3.58 -9.70
C PRO A 154 0.34 -3.57 -10.82
N LYS A 155 0.02 -4.21 -11.95
CA LYS A 155 0.92 -4.36 -13.09
C LYS A 155 1.43 -3.00 -13.60
N ARG A 156 2.67 -3.01 -14.08
CA ARG A 156 3.47 -1.86 -14.53
C ARG A 156 2.84 -1.22 -15.78
N ASN A 157 1.86 -0.35 -15.59
CA ASN A 157 1.49 0.62 -16.62
C ASN A 157 2.53 1.74 -16.64
N LYS A 158 2.88 2.26 -17.82
CA LYS A 158 3.94 3.26 -18.06
C LYS A 158 3.82 4.59 -17.28
N LYS A 159 2.81 4.75 -16.42
CA LYS A 159 2.50 5.95 -15.63
C LYS A 159 2.46 5.67 -14.11
N ARG A 160 3.21 4.68 -13.60
CA ARG A 160 3.27 4.41 -12.16
C ARG A 160 4.22 5.38 -11.46
N LEU A 161 3.75 5.93 -10.34
CA LEU A 161 4.53 6.77 -9.42
C LEU A 161 5.31 5.95 -8.38
N LEU A 162 4.77 4.80 -7.96
CA LEU A 162 5.44 3.89 -7.04
C LEU A 162 6.07 2.72 -7.79
N SER A 163 7.26 2.30 -7.38
CA SER A 163 7.88 1.03 -7.76
C SER A 163 7.14 -0.18 -7.15
N THR A 164 7.36 -1.36 -7.70
CA THR A 164 6.77 -2.61 -7.16
C THR A 164 7.13 -2.82 -5.71
N ASP A 165 8.38 -2.54 -5.35
CA ASP A 165 8.88 -2.72 -4.00
C ASP A 165 8.23 -1.73 -3.06
N GLU A 166 8.28 -0.41 -3.31
CA GLU A 166 7.62 0.61 -2.45
C GLU A 166 6.14 0.31 -2.21
N HIS A 167 5.43 -0.21 -3.22
CA HIS A 167 4.04 -0.64 -3.03
C HIS A 167 3.93 -1.80 -2.03
N GLU A 168 4.78 -2.81 -2.15
CA GLU A 168 4.83 -3.93 -1.21
C GLU A 168 5.20 -3.45 0.21
N GLU A 169 6.16 -2.54 0.34
CA GLU A 169 6.58 -1.99 1.65
C GLU A 169 5.41 -1.31 2.37
N HIS A 170 4.71 -0.38 1.70
CA HIS A 170 3.56 0.30 2.30
C HIS A 170 2.42 -0.68 2.64
N VAL A 171 2.13 -1.67 1.78
CA VAL A 171 1.08 -2.64 2.07
C VAL A 171 1.45 -3.52 3.27
N VAL A 172 2.68 -4.01 3.32
CA VAL A 172 3.21 -4.81 4.44
C VAL A 172 3.18 -3.99 5.73
N SER A 173 3.65 -2.74 5.69
CA SER A 173 3.62 -1.82 6.85
C SER A 173 2.22 -1.58 7.37
N ILE A 174 1.24 -1.35 6.49
CA ILE A 174 -0.18 -1.23 6.86
C ILE A 174 -0.69 -2.50 7.53
N VAL A 175 -0.41 -3.68 6.97
CA VAL A 175 -0.86 -4.97 7.52
C VAL A 175 -0.22 -5.24 8.89
N ALA A 176 1.08 -4.99 9.04
CA ALA A 176 1.80 -5.10 10.31
C ALA A 176 1.21 -4.14 11.37
N SER A 177 1.00 -2.88 11.01
CA SER A 177 0.39 -1.87 11.89
C SER A 177 -1.02 -2.26 12.33
N MET A 178 -1.83 -2.85 11.45
CA MET A 178 -3.16 -3.36 11.81
C MET A 178 -3.09 -4.57 12.73
N LEU A 179 -2.19 -5.53 12.49
CA LEU A 179 -2.03 -6.70 13.38
C LEU A 179 -1.59 -6.30 14.78
N ARG A 180 -0.66 -5.34 14.86
CA ARG A 180 -0.15 -4.77 16.11
C ARG A 180 -1.22 -4.03 16.91
N ASN A 181 -1.96 -3.15 16.25
CA ASN A 181 -2.82 -2.19 16.93
C ASN A 181 -4.28 -2.63 17.11
N CYS A 182 -4.81 -3.49 16.22
CA CYS A 182 -6.19 -3.95 16.34
C CYS A 182 -6.36 -4.84 17.57
N LYS A 183 -7.48 -4.71 18.27
CA LYS A 183 -7.86 -5.57 19.40
C LYS A 183 -9.27 -6.12 19.22
N GLY A 184 -9.65 -7.13 20.00
CA GLY A 184 -11.00 -7.72 19.98
C GLY A 184 -11.44 -8.20 18.59
N GLY A 185 -12.65 -7.83 18.19
CA GLY A 185 -13.26 -8.27 16.93
C GLY A 185 -12.53 -7.80 15.67
N GLN A 186 -11.89 -6.63 15.68
CA GLN A 186 -11.08 -6.13 14.57
C GLN A 186 -9.85 -7.03 14.35
N ARG A 187 -9.17 -7.42 15.43
CA ARG A 187 -8.02 -8.33 15.38
C ARG A 187 -8.43 -9.72 14.90
N GLN A 188 -9.55 -10.25 15.38
CA GLN A 188 -10.04 -11.55 14.91
C GLN A 188 -10.33 -11.54 13.40
N ARG A 189 -10.89 -10.44 12.88
CA ARG A 189 -11.10 -10.27 11.43
C ARG A 189 -9.79 -10.24 10.66
N MET A 190 -8.75 -9.59 11.18
CA MET A 190 -7.40 -9.62 10.59
C MET A 190 -6.83 -11.03 10.52
N LEU A 191 -6.84 -11.77 11.63
CA LEU A 191 -6.31 -13.15 11.67
C LEU A 191 -7.07 -14.09 10.72
N THR A 192 -8.40 -13.94 10.62
CA THR A 192 -9.23 -14.75 9.72
C THR A 192 -8.84 -14.59 8.25
N LYS A 193 -8.29 -13.43 7.83
CA LYS A 193 -7.82 -13.23 6.45
C LYS A 193 -6.69 -14.20 6.07
N PHE A 194 -5.90 -14.65 7.03
CA PHE A 194 -4.80 -15.59 6.82
C PHE A 194 -5.24 -17.06 6.79
N THR A 195 -6.49 -17.36 7.16
CA THR A 195 -7.06 -18.72 7.06
C THR A 195 -8.00 -18.90 5.86
N GLU A 196 -8.28 -17.82 5.12
CA GLU A 196 -9.14 -17.85 3.93
C GLU A 196 -8.48 -18.57 2.74
N ASN A 197 -9.31 -19.20 1.90
CA ASN A 197 -8.92 -19.75 0.59
C ASN A 197 -7.66 -20.65 0.68
N ASP A 198 -7.70 -21.64 1.56
CA ASP A 198 -6.57 -22.57 1.78
C ASP A 198 -5.24 -21.85 2.09
N PHE A 199 -5.31 -20.84 2.95
CA PHE A 199 -4.15 -20.07 3.41
C PHE A 199 -3.41 -19.31 2.29
N GLU A 200 -4.08 -18.90 1.20
CA GLU A 200 -3.42 -18.21 0.07
C GLU A 200 -2.63 -16.95 0.49
N LYS A 201 -3.06 -16.28 1.57
CA LYS A 201 -2.38 -15.09 2.13
C LYS A 201 -1.09 -15.48 2.84
N VAL A 202 -1.06 -16.65 3.49
CA VAL A 202 0.15 -17.20 4.10
C VAL A 202 1.14 -17.60 3.02
N GLU A 203 0.67 -18.20 1.91
CA GLU A 203 1.54 -18.50 0.78
C GLU A 203 2.18 -17.23 0.19
N ARG A 204 1.37 -16.19 -0.02
CA ARG A 204 1.88 -14.88 -0.48
C ARG A 204 2.85 -14.26 0.53
N LEU A 205 2.56 -14.35 1.82
CA LEU A 205 3.44 -13.85 2.88
C LEU A 205 4.80 -14.55 2.84
N MET A 206 4.81 -15.87 2.69
CA MET A 206 6.05 -16.64 2.57
C MET A 206 6.79 -16.36 1.26
N GLU A 207 6.09 -16.14 0.15
CA GLU A 207 6.70 -15.69 -1.11
C GLU A 207 7.44 -14.35 -0.92
N LEU A 208 6.80 -13.38 -0.25
CA LEU A 208 7.40 -12.11 0.10
C LEU A 208 8.62 -12.29 1.02
N HIS A 209 8.53 -13.14 2.04
CA HIS A 209 9.66 -13.46 2.93
C HIS A 209 10.87 -13.93 2.12
N PHE A 210 10.70 -14.94 1.26
CA PHE A 210 11.83 -15.44 0.47
C PHE A 210 12.36 -14.42 -0.53
N LYS A 211 11.48 -13.60 -1.13
CA LYS A 211 11.90 -12.51 -2.04
C LYS A 211 12.79 -11.50 -1.33
N TYR A 212 12.38 -11.02 -0.15
CA TYR A 212 13.14 -9.99 0.57
C TYR A 212 14.34 -10.56 1.33
N LEU A 213 14.28 -11.82 1.76
CA LEU A 213 15.44 -12.53 2.31
C LEU A 213 16.56 -12.63 1.27
N ASP A 214 16.26 -13.09 0.05
CA ASP A 214 17.26 -13.18 -1.03
C ASP A 214 17.88 -11.81 -1.36
N LYS A 215 17.08 -10.74 -1.36
CA LYS A 215 17.58 -9.37 -1.54
C LYS A 215 18.57 -8.95 -0.45
N VAL A 216 18.23 -9.20 0.81
CA VAL A 216 19.10 -8.87 1.94
C VAL A 216 20.37 -9.73 1.88
N GLU A 217 20.27 -11.02 1.57
CA GLU A 217 21.44 -11.90 1.41
C GLU A 217 22.35 -11.49 0.26
N ILE A 218 21.82 -10.94 -0.84
CA ILE A 218 22.63 -10.34 -1.91
C ILE A 218 23.42 -9.14 -1.36
N VAL A 219 22.74 -8.24 -0.64
CA VAL A 219 23.37 -7.05 -0.05
C VAL A 219 24.43 -7.44 0.99
N ASP A 220 24.15 -8.44 1.82
CA ASP A 220 25.11 -8.96 2.81
C ASP A 220 26.38 -9.49 2.11
N ARG A 221 26.24 -10.25 1.01
CA ARG A 221 27.40 -10.72 0.22
C ARG A 221 28.18 -9.57 -0.42
N GLU A 222 27.51 -8.53 -0.90
CA GLU A 222 28.18 -7.34 -1.46
C GLU A 222 28.94 -6.57 -0.39
N ILE A 223 28.38 -6.48 0.83
CA ILE A 223 29.04 -5.87 1.99
C ILE A 223 30.28 -6.67 2.35
N ASP A 224 30.18 -8.00 2.50
CA ASP A 224 31.30 -8.86 2.86
C ASP A 224 32.47 -8.74 1.86
N GLN A 225 32.16 -8.62 0.57
CA GLN A 225 33.17 -8.41 -0.48
C GLN A 225 33.87 -7.05 -0.36
N GLN A 226 33.10 -5.98 -0.10
CA GLN A 226 33.64 -4.62 0.03
C GLN A 226 34.46 -4.45 1.31
N VAL A 227 34.03 -5.06 2.42
CA VAL A 227 34.79 -5.13 3.67
C VAL A 227 36.09 -5.89 3.46
N SER A 228 36.02 -7.07 2.81
CA SER A 228 37.22 -7.87 2.51
C SER A 228 38.20 -7.15 1.57
N ALA A 229 37.70 -6.25 0.71
CA ALA A 229 38.50 -5.43 -0.19
C ALA A 229 39.05 -4.15 0.49
N GLY A 230 38.63 -3.85 1.73
CA GLY A 230 39.00 -2.63 2.44
C GLY A 230 38.36 -1.35 1.87
N GLU A 231 37.27 -1.48 1.12
CA GLU A 231 36.55 -0.36 0.49
C GLU A 231 35.55 0.31 1.44
N ILE A 232 35.08 -0.41 2.46
CA ILE A 232 34.12 0.06 3.47
C ILE A 232 34.63 -0.37 4.84
N ASP A 233 34.56 0.53 5.83
CA ASP A 233 34.86 0.21 7.23
C ASP A 233 33.83 -0.78 7.81
N GLU A 234 34.26 -1.61 8.76
CA GLU A 234 33.40 -2.56 9.51
C GLU A 234 32.44 -1.86 10.50
N ASP A 235 31.96 -0.66 10.17
CA ASP A 235 30.99 0.08 10.96
C ASP A 235 29.61 -0.58 10.86
N GLU A 236 29.16 -1.17 11.98
CA GLU A 236 27.89 -1.90 12.10
C GLU A 236 26.69 -1.01 11.74
N ASP A 237 26.72 0.29 12.08
CA ASP A 237 25.62 1.22 11.77
C ASP A 237 25.54 1.50 10.27
N ALA A 238 26.68 1.67 9.61
CA ALA A 238 26.76 1.88 8.16
C ALA A 238 26.29 0.63 7.39
N ILE A 239 26.70 -0.56 7.84
CA ILE A 239 26.26 -1.85 7.32
C ILE A 239 24.73 -1.99 7.47
N TYR A 240 24.19 -1.65 8.64
CA TYR A 240 22.75 -1.71 8.90
C TYR A 240 21.97 -0.76 7.97
N VAL A 241 22.40 0.48 7.79
CA VAL A 241 21.79 1.44 6.85
C VAL A 241 21.81 0.93 5.41
N LYS A 242 22.89 0.27 5.00
CA LYS A 242 22.99 -0.34 3.67
C LYS A 242 22.01 -1.52 3.52
N ARG A 243 21.88 -2.38 4.54
CA ARG A 243 20.88 -3.47 4.56
C ARG A 243 19.44 -2.94 4.56
N LEU A 244 19.16 -1.84 5.26
CA LEU A 244 17.86 -1.15 5.19
C LEU A 244 17.55 -0.69 3.77
N SER A 245 18.52 -0.13 3.07
CA SER A 245 18.40 0.25 1.66
C SER A 245 18.18 -0.96 0.74
N GLY A 246 18.63 -2.14 1.15
CA GLY A 246 18.38 -3.44 0.51
C GLY A 246 17.01 -4.06 0.76
N GLY A 247 16.16 -3.43 1.57
CA GLY A 247 14.83 -3.93 1.91
C GLY A 247 14.74 -4.72 3.22
N LEU A 248 15.75 -4.63 4.10
CA LEU A 248 15.73 -5.28 5.42
C LEU A 248 14.51 -4.86 6.24
N PHE A 249 14.12 -3.58 6.22
CA PHE A 249 12.95 -3.11 6.96
C PHE A 249 11.67 -3.85 6.52
N THR A 250 11.49 -4.02 5.21
CA THR A 250 10.34 -4.73 4.67
C THR A 250 10.39 -6.22 5.04
N LEU A 251 11.57 -6.85 5.04
CA LEU A 251 11.75 -8.22 5.54
C LEU A 251 11.36 -8.34 7.02
N GLN A 252 11.82 -7.42 7.87
CA GLN A 252 11.49 -7.40 9.30
C GLN A 252 9.98 -7.27 9.53
N LEU A 253 9.29 -6.44 8.76
CA LEU A 253 7.83 -6.33 8.85
C LEU A 253 7.10 -7.59 8.35
N ILE A 254 7.60 -8.25 7.30
CA ILE A 254 7.06 -9.53 6.83
C ILE A 254 7.21 -10.59 7.93
N ASP A 255 8.39 -10.69 8.53
CA ASP A 255 8.70 -11.65 9.59
C ASP A 255 7.90 -11.36 10.87
N TYR A 256 7.68 -10.09 11.18
CA TYR A 256 6.77 -9.67 12.23
C TYR A 256 5.33 -10.18 11.97
N ILE A 257 4.82 -10.01 10.75
CA ILE A 257 3.50 -10.54 10.37
C ILE A 257 3.47 -12.06 10.51
N ILE A 258 4.52 -12.77 10.07
CA ILE A 258 4.66 -14.24 10.20
C ILE A 258 4.50 -14.64 11.67
N LEU A 259 5.22 -13.99 12.59
CA LEU A 259 5.15 -14.28 14.01
C LEU A 259 3.76 -14.00 14.59
N GLU A 260 3.17 -12.85 14.24
CA GLU A 260 1.83 -12.45 14.69
C GLU A 260 0.75 -13.46 14.30
N VAL A 261 0.72 -13.87 13.04
CA VAL A 261 -0.31 -14.79 12.53
C VAL A 261 -0.07 -16.24 12.97
N SER A 262 1.16 -16.58 13.32
CA SER A 262 1.53 -17.89 13.89
C SER A 262 1.01 -18.11 15.31
N SER A 263 0.34 -17.11 15.91
CA SER A 263 -0.46 -17.30 17.12
C SER A 263 -1.61 -18.30 16.94
N THR A 264 -2.01 -18.59 15.70
CA THR A 264 -2.98 -19.63 15.37
C THR A 264 -2.26 -20.90 14.90
N ASP A 265 -2.47 -22.03 15.59
CA ASP A 265 -1.75 -23.29 15.31
C ASP A 265 -1.86 -23.75 13.86
N VAL A 266 -3.03 -23.62 13.23
CA VAL A 266 -3.21 -24.02 11.83
C VAL A 266 -2.39 -23.18 10.84
N VAL A 267 -2.23 -21.88 11.13
CA VAL A 267 -1.41 -20.97 10.32
C VAL A 267 0.07 -21.28 10.55
N LYS A 268 0.47 -21.49 11.81
CA LYS A 268 1.83 -21.90 12.17
C LYS A 268 2.23 -23.19 11.44
N GLN A 269 1.39 -24.22 11.47
CA GLN A 269 1.64 -25.48 10.75
C GLN A 269 1.83 -25.26 9.25
N ARG A 270 1.01 -24.40 8.61
CA ARG A 270 1.16 -24.08 7.19
C ARG A 270 2.50 -23.39 6.89
N ILE A 271 2.91 -22.44 7.71
CA ILE A 271 4.21 -21.75 7.58
C ILE A 271 5.36 -22.74 7.68
N LEU A 272 5.32 -23.64 8.67
CA LEU A 272 6.34 -24.68 8.86
C LEU A 272 6.40 -25.65 7.66
N GLN A 273 5.25 -26.03 7.10
CA GLN A 273 5.21 -26.83 5.88
C GLN A 273 5.91 -26.13 4.72
N ILE A 274 5.62 -24.84 4.50
CA ILE A 274 6.24 -24.07 3.41
C ILE A 274 7.76 -23.93 3.60
N LEU A 275 8.21 -23.66 4.84
CA LEU A 275 9.63 -23.60 5.18
C LEU A 275 10.33 -24.93 4.85
N ASN A 276 9.74 -26.05 5.28
CA ASN A 276 10.29 -27.39 5.01
C ASN A 276 10.36 -27.70 3.51
N LEU A 277 9.33 -27.32 2.73
CA LEU A 277 9.31 -27.52 1.28
C LEU A 277 10.40 -26.73 0.54
N ARG A 278 10.84 -25.59 1.09
CA ARG A 278 11.91 -24.75 0.53
C ARG A 278 13.27 -24.97 1.19
N ASN A 279 13.42 -26.00 2.03
CA ASN A 279 14.62 -26.24 2.85
C ASN A 279 15.06 -25.02 3.69
N ALA A 280 14.10 -24.17 4.06
CA ALA A 280 14.36 -22.97 4.86
C ALA A 280 14.16 -23.25 6.35
N SER A 281 14.84 -22.47 7.20
CA SER A 281 14.77 -22.64 8.65
C SER A 281 13.98 -21.52 9.30
N MET A 282 13.09 -21.89 10.24
CA MET A 282 12.52 -20.96 11.23
C MET A 282 13.58 -20.17 12.00
N LYS A 283 14.82 -20.66 12.08
CA LYS A 283 15.93 -19.96 12.73
C LYS A 283 16.24 -18.63 12.04
N THR A 284 16.09 -18.55 10.72
CA THR A 284 16.33 -17.33 9.94
C THR A 284 15.34 -16.24 10.35
N ILE A 285 14.04 -16.55 10.35
CA ILE A 285 12.98 -15.62 10.80
C ILE A 285 13.23 -15.17 12.25
N ARG A 286 13.56 -16.12 13.15
CA ARG A 286 13.88 -15.76 14.54
C ARG A 286 15.12 -14.89 14.69
N HIS A 287 16.11 -15.05 13.81
CA HIS A 287 17.32 -14.24 13.84
C HIS A 287 17.01 -12.81 13.40
N VAL A 288 16.34 -12.63 12.25
CA VAL A 288 15.89 -11.32 11.75
C VAL A 288 15.06 -10.59 12.80
N MET A 289 14.15 -11.29 13.46
CA MET A 289 13.27 -10.67 14.47
C MET A 289 13.95 -10.36 15.80
N ARG A 290 15.00 -11.10 16.18
CA ARG A 290 15.85 -10.74 17.33
C ARG A 290 16.71 -9.51 17.02
N GLU A 291 17.26 -9.44 15.82
CA GLU A 291 17.99 -8.26 15.34
C GLU A 291 17.07 -7.03 15.32
N TYR A 292 15.86 -7.17 14.77
CA TYR A 292 14.85 -6.11 14.77
C TYR A 292 14.52 -5.62 16.18
N ALA A 293 14.32 -6.53 17.14
CA ALA A 293 14.06 -6.20 18.53
C ALA A 293 15.27 -5.54 19.22
N GLY A 294 16.50 -5.85 18.82
CA GLY A 294 17.72 -5.20 19.31
C GLY A 294 17.89 -3.78 18.77
N ASN A 295 17.45 -3.53 17.54
CA ASN A 295 17.62 -2.27 16.82
C ASN A 295 16.37 -1.38 16.84
N LEU A 296 15.42 -1.62 17.75
CA LEU A 296 14.28 -0.72 17.97
C LEU A 296 14.81 0.65 18.40
N GLY A 297 14.73 1.62 17.48
CA GLY A 297 15.43 2.91 17.57
C GLY A 297 15.17 3.71 18.85
N ASP A 298 16.07 4.65 19.13
CA ASP A 298 16.11 5.43 20.39
C ASP A 298 15.12 6.62 20.43
N ALA A 299 14.40 6.85 19.34
CA ALA A 299 13.46 7.96 19.19
C ALA A 299 12.07 7.62 19.77
N GLY A 300 11.94 7.60 21.10
CA GLY A 300 10.64 7.38 21.73
C GLY A 300 10.67 7.21 23.25
N ASP A 301 9.47 6.98 23.80
CA ASP A 301 9.27 6.65 25.22
C ASP A 301 9.94 5.30 25.55
N SER A 302 10.90 5.32 26.49
CA SER A 302 11.70 4.15 26.88
C SER A 302 10.81 2.98 27.30
N ASP A 303 9.71 3.26 28.00
CA ASP A 303 8.80 2.24 28.53
C ASP A 303 8.07 1.50 27.40
N TRP A 304 7.68 2.23 26.34
CA TRP A 304 7.04 1.62 25.18
C TRP A 304 8.02 0.73 24.41
N ARG A 305 9.28 1.14 24.29
CA ARG A 305 10.31 0.37 23.58
C ARG A 305 10.58 -0.95 24.27
N GLU A 306 10.76 -0.92 25.59
CA GLU A 306 10.97 -2.12 26.39
C GLU A 306 9.77 -3.08 26.29
N GLN A 307 8.54 -2.54 26.31
CA GLN A 307 7.33 -3.34 26.14
C GLN A 307 7.25 -3.98 24.74
N GLU A 308 7.56 -3.22 23.68
CA GLU A 308 7.53 -3.73 22.32
C GLU A 308 8.63 -4.76 22.08
N GLN A 309 9.84 -4.51 22.59
CA GLN A 309 10.95 -5.45 22.54
C GLN A 309 10.58 -6.76 23.24
N ALA A 310 10.08 -6.68 24.48
CA ALA A 310 9.65 -7.86 25.23
C ALA A 310 8.54 -8.63 24.49
N TYR A 311 7.60 -7.91 23.87
CA TYR A 311 6.53 -8.52 23.08
C TYR A 311 7.06 -9.27 21.86
N ILE A 312 7.96 -8.67 21.08
CA ILE A 312 8.56 -9.31 19.90
C ILE A 312 9.37 -10.54 20.32
N ILE A 313 10.16 -10.46 21.39
CA ILE A 313 10.91 -11.61 21.90
C ILE A 313 9.97 -12.73 22.35
N GLN A 314 8.86 -12.40 23.02
CA GLN A 314 7.85 -13.38 23.38
C GLN A 314 7.24 -14.08 22.17
N LEU A 315 7.00 -13.34 21.07
CA LEU A 315 6.52 -13.92 19.82
C LEU A 315 7.56 -14.87 19.20
N VAL A 316 8.83 -14.45 19.19
CA VAL A 316 9.96 -15.25 18.70
C VAL A 316 10.10 -16.56 19.48
N ASP A 317 9.97 -16.53 20.80
CA ASP A 317 10.14 -17.71 21.64
C ASP A 317 8.94 -18.67 21.56
N ARG A 318 7.76 -18.16 21.21
CA ARG A 318 6.56 -18.99 20.95
C ARG A 318 6.57 -19.63 19.57
N PHE A 319 7.34 -19.08 18.63
CA PHE A 319 7.41 -19.52 17.23
C PHE A 319 8.37 -20.71 17.02
#